data_AF-A0A3E3ECS7-F1
#
_entry.id   AF-A0A3E3ECS7-F1
#
_cell.length_a   1.000
_cell.length_b   1.000
_cell.length_c   1.000
_cell.angle_alpha   90.00
_cell.angle_beta   90.00
_cell.angle_gamma   90.00
#
_symmetry.space_group_name_H-M   'P 1'
#
loop_
_entity.id
_entity.type
_entity.pdbx_description
1 polymer ?
#
loop_
_entity_poly.entity_id
_entity_poly.type
_entity_poly.pdbx_seq_one_letter_code
_entity_poly.pdbx_strand_id
1 'polypeptide(L)' 'MDQDKKKMLKDLFFCLQLGFQVIGAFLLAVIVGLRLDKYFNTHPTILLILLFLAFGYVIKILLGAGKE' A
#
# COMPACT_ATOMS: atom_id res chain seq x y z
N MET A 1 32.15 -8.74 -12.22
CA MET A 1 30.94 -8.03 -12.70
C MET A 1 29.64 -8.57 -12.07
N ASP A 2 29.71 -9.45 -11.06
CA ASP A 2 28.56 -10.18 -10.51
C ASP A 2 27.99 -9.63 -9.20
N GLN A 3 28.77 -8.88 -8.42
CA GLN A 3 28.36 -8.41 -7.09
C GLN A 3 27.32 -7.28 -7.18
N ASP A 4 27.44 -6.38 -8.17
CA ASP A 4 26.50 -5.27 -8.38
C ASP A 4 25.11 -5.76 -8.79
N LYS A 5 25.03 -6.75 -9.69
CA LYS A 5 23.74 -7.35 -10.11
C LYS A 5 23.01 -8.02 -8.94
N LYS A 6 23.75 -8.70 -8.05
CA LYS A 6 23.18 -9.29 -6.83
C LYS A 6 22.65 -8.23 -5.87
N LYS A 7 23.34 -7.09 -5.74
CA LYS A 7 22.90 -5.96 -4.92
C LYS A 7 21.60 -5.36 -5.46
N MET A 8 21.54 -5.07 -6.77
CA MET A 8 20.35 -4.51 -7.41
C MET A 8 19.14 -5.45 -7.37
N LEU A 9 19.35 -6.77 -7.54
CA LEU A 9 18.27 -7.75 -7.39
C LEU A 9 17.73 -7.80 -5.96
N LYS A 10 18.61 -7.69 -4.95
CA LYS A 10 18.19 -7.65 -3.55
C LYS A 10 17.39 -6.40 -3.24
N ASP A 11 17.83 -5.25 -3.77
CA ASP A 11 17.13 -3.97 -3.63
C ASP A 11 15.76 -3.99 -4.29
N LEU A 12 15.69 -4.54 -5.50
CA LEU A 12 14.43 -4.70 -6.23
C LEU A 12 13.48 -5.64 -5.48
N PHE A 13 13.98 -6.74 -4.91
CA PHE A 13 13.19 -7.64 -4.09
C PHE A 13 12.70 -6.98 -2.79
N PHE A 14 13.54 -6.12 -2.19
CA PHE A 14 13.19 -5.38 -0.98
C PHE A 14 12.12 -4.33 -1.26
N CYS A 15 12.25 -3.60 -2.36
CA CYS A 15 11.26 -2.64 -2.84
C CYS A 15 9.95 -3.35 -3.21
N LEU A 16 10.03 -4.52 -3.87
CA LEU A 16 8.87 -5.32 -4.21
C LEU A 16 8.16 -5.88 -2.97
N GLN A 17 8.92 -6.31 -1.95
CA GLN A 17 8.38 -6.79 -0.68
C GLN A 17 7.70 -5.67 0.11
N LEU A 18 8.30 -4.47 0.15
CA LEU A 18 7.68 -3.27 0.73
C LEU A 18 6.39 -2.90 0.00
N GLY A 19 6.42 -2.91 -1.34
CA GLY A 19 5.25 -2.69 -2.17
C GLY A 19 4.14 -3.72 -1.90
N PHE A 20 4.49 -4.99 -1.79
CA PHE A 20 3.55 -6.07 -1.48
C PHE A 20 2.94 -5.92 -0.08
N GLN A 21 3.73 -5.49 0.91
CA GLN A 21 3.24 -5.21 2.26
C GLN A 21 2.25 -4.04 2.28
N VAL A 22 2.52 -2.98 1.53
CA VAL A 22 1.62 -1.83 1.38
C VAL A 22 0.34 -2.23 0.66
N ILE A 23 0.44 -2.96 -0.45
CA ILE A 23 -0.71 -3.47 -1.22
C ILE A 23 -1.56 -4.42 -0.37
N GLY A 24 -0.94 -5.30 0.42
CA GLY A 24 -1.62 -6.21 1.33
C GLY A 24 -2.40 -5.48 2.42
N ALA A 25 -1.79 -4.48 3.05
CA ALA A 25 -2.46 -3.61 4.02
C ALA A 25 -3.63 -2.84 3.39
N PHE A 26 -3.46 -2.39 2.15
CA PHE A 26 -4.49 -1.70 1.38
C PHE A 26 -5.68 -2.61 1.09
N LEU A 27 -5.45 -3.84 0.59
CA LEU A 27 -6.51 -4.82 0.35
C LEU A 27 -7.28 -5.13 1.64
N LEU A 28 -6.59 -5.33 2.76
CA LEU A 28 -7.23 -5.59 4.05
C LEU A 28 -8.07 -4.41 4.51
N ALA A 29 -7.56 -3.18 4.38
CA ALA A 29 -8.30 -1.97 4.71
C ALA A 29 -9.58 -1.84 3.86
N VAL A 30 -9.51 -2.13 2.56
CA VAL A 30 -10.67 -2.12 1.65
C VAL A 30 -11.70 -3.18 2.04
N ILE A 31 -11.27 -4.41 2.35
CA ILE A 31 -12.17 -5.49 2.76
C ILE A 31 -12.85 -5.17 4.08
N VAL A 32 -12.10 -4.68 5.07
CA VAL A 32 -12.64 -4.27 6.38
C VAL A 32 -13.59 -3.08 6.20
N GLY A 33 -13.20 -2.10 5.37
CA GLY A 33 -14.04 -0.95 5.02
C GLY A 33 -15.36 -1.37 4.39
N LEU A 34 -15.34 -2.22 3.35
CA LEU A 34 -16.53 -2.78 2.71
C LEU A 34 -17.46 -3.45 3.72
N ARG A 35 -16.88 -4.22 4.65
CA ARG A 35 -17.64 -4.99 5.63
C ARG A 35 -18.26 -4.10 6.71
N LEU A 36 -17.56 -3.06 7.15
CA LEU A 36 -18.05 -2.06 8.09
C LEU A 36 -19.15 -1.20 7.47
N ASP A 37 -18.96 -0.77 6.22
CA ASP A 37 -19.92 0.06 5.47
C ASP A 37 -21.27 -0.66 5.30
N LYS A 38 -21.21 -1.97 5.00
CA LYS A 38 -22.39 -2.85 4.96
C LYS A 38 -23.06 -3.03 6.32
N TYR A 39 -22.29 -2.97 7.41
CA TYR A 39 -22.80 -3.15 8.78
C TYR A 39 -23.47 -1.88 9.31
N PHE A 40 -22.93 -0.71 8.99
CA PHE A 40 -23.43 0.59 9.45
C PHE A 40 -24.53 1.18 8.57
N ASN A 41 -24.90 0.55 7.44
CA ASN A 41 -25.88 1.06 6.46
C ASN A 41 -25.60 2.51 6.00
N THR A 42 -24.39 2.99 6.27
CA THR A 42 -23.93 4.31 5.89
C THR A 42 -23.44 4.13 4.47
N HIS A 43 -24.05 4.83 3.51
CA HIS A 43 -23.56 4.96 2.13
C HIS A 43 -22.02 4.99 2.08
N PRO A 44 -21.37 4.52 0.99
CA PRO A 44 -19.94 4.09 0.86
C PRO A 44 -18.87 5.15 1.16
N THR A 45 -19.03 5.84 2.27
CA THR A 45 -18.37 7.08 2.66
C THR A 45 -17.20 6.73 3.56
N ILE A 46 -17.39 5.79 4.48
CA ILE A 46 -16.30 5.28 5.34
C ILE A 46 -15.27 4.56 4.48
N LEU A 47 -15.76 3.77 3.53
CA LEU A 47 -14.94 3.09 2.53
C LEU A 47 -14.13 4.09 1.68
N LEU A 48 -14.78 5.13 1.16
CA LEU A 48 -14.14 6.18 0.37
C LEU A 48 -13.08 6.95 1.17
N ILE A 49 -13.37 7.30 2.43
CA ILE A 49 -12.42 7.99 3.31
C ILE A 49 -11.22 7.09 3.62
N LEU A 50 -11.45 5.82 3.96
CA LEU A 50 -10.38 4.88 4.26
C LEU A 50 -9.50 4.61 3.02
N LEU A 51 -10.13 4.51 1.85
CA LEU A 51 -9.46 4.35 0.56
C LEU A 51 -8.62 5.58 0.23
N PHE A 52 -9.14 6.80 0.38
CA PHE A 52 -8.40 8.05 0.17
C PHE A 52 -7.22 8.17 1.14
N LEU A 53 -7.42 7.82 2.42
CA LEU A 53 -6.37 7.85 3.44
C LEU A 53 -5.25 6.88 3.09
N ALA A 54 -5.61 5.65 2.71
CA ALA A 54 -4.66 4.63 2.32
C ALA A 54 -3.92 5.04 1.02
N PHE A 55 -4.61 5.68 0.07
CA PHE A 55 -4.01 6.16 -1.17
C PHE A 55 -3.01 7.29 -0.91
N GLY A 56 -3.37 8.23 -0.02
CA GLY A 56 -2.46 9.27 0.46
C GLY A 56 -1.23 8.69 1.17
N TYR A 57 -1.41 7.63 1.97
CA TYR A 57 -0.30 6.96 2.64
C TYR A 57 0.63 6.24 1.66
N VAL A 58 0.08 5.56 0.65
CA VAL A 58 0.86 4.91 -0.42
C VAL A 58 1.63 5.95 -1.23
N ILE A 59 0.98 7.04 -1.66
CA ILE A 59 1.65 8.13 -2.39
C ILE A 59 2.74 8.78 -1.54
N LYS A 60 2.52 8.96 -0.23
CA LYS A 60 3.53 9.50 0.69
C LYS A 60 4.73 8.56 0.85
N ILE A 61 4.49 7.25 0.93
CA ILE A 61 5.57 6.24 0.92
C ILE A 61 6.31 6.28 -0.41
N LEU A 62 5.61 6.35 -1.55
CA LEU A 62 6.22 6.39 -2.88
C LEU A 62 7.05 7.65 -3.11
N LEU A 63 6.55 8.82 -2.70
CA LEU A 63 7.26 10.10 -2.73
C LEU A 63 8.44 10.14 -1.75
N GLY A 64 8.33 9.45 -0.61
CA GLY A 64 9.42 9.31 0.35
C GLY A 64 10.52 8.35 -0.13
N ALA A 65 10.15 7.26 -0.78
CA ALA A 65 11.07 6.28 -1.34
C ALA A 65 11.79 6.79 -2.60
N GLY A 66 11.23 7.75 -3.33
CA GLY A 66 11.86 8.41 -4.47
C GLY A 66 12.79 9.57 -4.11
N LYS A 67 12.98 9.87 -2.82
CA LYS A 67 13.84 10.97 -2.33
C LYS A 67 15.22 10.47 -1.87
N GLU A 68 15.66 9.35 -2.43
CA GLU A 68 17.05 8.86 -2.34
C GLU A 68 17.74 9.00 -3.70
#